data_AF-A0A6D2HSL4-F1
#
_entry.id   AF-A0A6D2HSL4-F1
#
_cell.length_a   1.000
_cell.length_b   1.000
_cell.length_c   1.000
_cell.angle_alpha   90.00
_cell.angle_beta   90.00
_cell.angle_gamma   90.00
#
_symmetry.space_group_name_H-M   'P 1'
#
loop_
_entity.id
_entity.type
_entity.pdbx_description
1 polymer ?
#
loop_
_entity_poly.entity_id
_entity_poly.type
_entity_poly.pdbx_seq_one_letter_code
_entity_poly.pdbx_strand_id
1 'polypeptide(L)'
;MKKQEFLELFEAAIRAAKTAREKTNSSPQVARCVDAMNRLKEVPESLALDVLLTTSSLGENLTRVCVEHRNPQIRSDAKNLLNTWMRYLYGSRPKRSRRDEVRDRRDDRDQNLVKMMSTGDSKRDKVREILQKSLSKVADEVHVEMKKRVTDCDSWDVAVSVESAMFEKLGCFEGPQKPKYRSILFNIGDSNNPDLRRKVLTGEINGERLMTMKREEMGSDKIQKEVKAIKEKAARYKEEN
;
A
#
# COMPACT_ATOMS: atom_id res chain seq x y z
N MET A 1 15.27 -19.50 29.73
CA MET A 1 14.82 -20.33 28.59
C MET A 1 16.00 -20.51 27.64
N LYS A 2 16.24 -21.73 27.14
CA LYS A 2 17.25 -22.00 26.09
C LYS A 2 16.57 -22.11 24.72
N LYS A 3 17.35 -22.04 23.62
CA LYS A 3 16.84 -22.20 22.24
C LYS A 3 15.95 -23.42 22.04
N GLN A 4 16.37 -24.57 22.57
CA GLN A 4 15.61 -25.82 22.48
C GLN A 4 14.25 -25.72 23.19
N GLU A 5 14.23 -25.17 24.41
CA GLU A 5 12.99 -24.97 25.18
C GLU A 5 12.03 -23.98 24.49
N PHE A 6 12.57 -22.97 23.80
CA PHE A 6 11.77 -22.04 22.99
C PHE A 6 11.07 -22.76 21.83
N LEU A 7 11.81 -23.59 21.10
CA LEU A 7 11.27 -24.34 19.96
C LEU A 7 10.20 -25.34 20.43
N GLU A 8 10.45 -26.05 21.53
CA GLU A 8 9.47 -26.98 22.12
C GLU A 8 8.19 -26.26 22.57
N LEU A 9 8.33 -25.08 23.18
CA LEU A 9 7.21 -24.24 23.59
C LEU A 9 6.43 -23.72 22.37
N PHE A 10 7.12 -23.34 21.30
CA PHE A 10 6.49 -22.94 20.04
C PHE A 10 5.73 -24.09 19.38
N GLU A 11 6.35 -25.27 19.28
CA GLU A 11 5.67 -26.45 18.75
C GLU A 11 4.47 -26.87 19.60
N ALA A 12 4.56 -26.73 20.92
CA ALA A 12 3.42 -26.94 21.82
C ALA A 12 2.29 -25.95 21.53
N ALA A 13 2.61 -24.67 21.32
CA ALA A 13 1.63 -23.64 20.96
C ALA A 13 0.92 -23.96 19.63
N ILE A 14 1.67 -24.34 18.59
CA ILE A 14 1.12 -24.69 17.27
C ILE A 14 0.29 -25.98 17.33
N ARG A 15 0.71 -26.99 18.10
CA ARG A 15 -0.08 -28.21 18.33
C ARG A 15 -1.37 -27.93 19.09
N ALA A 16 -1.32 -27.08 20.11
CA ALA A 16 -2.51 -26.65 20.85
C ALA A 16 -3.48 -25.88 19.94
N ALA A 17 -2.97 -24.99 19.07
CA ALA A 17 -3.80 -24.32 18.06
C ALA A 17 -4.47 -25.34 17.12
N LYS A 18 -3.73 -26.28 16.54
CA LYS A 18 -4.30 -27.29 15.61
C LYS A 18 -5.38 -28.17 16.25
N THR A 19 -5.29 -28.42 17.56
CA THR A 19 -6.26 -29.23 18.31
C THR A 19 -7.48 -28.42 18.77
N ALA A 20 -7.36 -27.10 18.89
CA ALA A 20 -8.45 -26.17 19.21
C ALA A 20 -9.37 -25.93 17.99
N ARG A 21 -10.14 -26.95 17.60
CA ARG A 21 -11.08 -26.89 16.46
C ARG A 21 -12.34 -26.06 16.75
N GLU A 22 -12.61 -25.76 18.01
CA GLU A 22 -13.80 -25.07 18.47
C GLU A 22 -13.64 -23.55 18.41
N LYS A 23 -14.74 -22.84 18.13
CA LYS A 23 -14.77 -21.37 18.14
C LYS A 23 -14.86 -20.79 19.56
N THR A 24 -15.16 -21.62 20.55
CA THR A 24 -15.36 -21.22 21.95
C THR A 24 -14.02 -21.08 22.66
N ASN A 25 -13.94 -20.14 23.60
CA ASN A 25 -12.72 -19.90 24.38
C ASN A 25 -12.61 -20.81 25.61
N SER A 26 -13.65 -21.60 25.89
CA SER A 26 -13.72 -22.53 27.04
C SER A 26 -12.90 -23.81 26.85
N SER A 27 -12.39 -24.04 25.64
CA SER A 27 -11.58 -25.23 25.34
C SER A 27 -10.22 -25.15 26.06
N PRO A 28 -9.82 -26.19 26.83
CA PRO A 28 -8.51 -26.26 27.47
C PRO A 28 -7.34 -26.10 26.49
N GLN A 29 -7.53 -26.47 25.23
CA GLN A 29 -6.55 -26.34 24.16
C GLN A 29 -6.34 -24.87 23.76
N VAL A 30 -7.39 -24.05 23.78
CA VAL A 30 -7.29 -22.60 23.57
C VAL A 30 -6.47 -21.97 24.68
N ALA A 31 -6.78 -22.28 25.94
CA ALA A 31 -6.02 -21.78 27.10
C ALA A 31 -4.54 -22.17 27.04
N ARG A 32 -4.23 -23.43 26.70
CA ARG A 32 -2.85 -23.91 26.53
C ARG A 32 -2.11 -23.21 25.39
N CYS A 33 -2.79 -22.94 24.28
CA CYS A 33 -2.21 -22.23 23.14
C CYS A 33 -1.86 -20.78 23.52
N VAL A 34 -2.79 -20.09 24.15
CA VAL A 34 -2.62 -18.69 24.59
C VAL A 34 -1.54 -18.58 25.67
N ASP A 35 -1.51 -19.47 26.66
CA ASP A 35 -0.46 -19.51 27.67
C ASP A 35 0.93 -19.69 27.04
N ALA A 36 1.07 -20.64 26.11
CA ALA A 36 2.33 -20.87 25.41
C ALA A 36 2.77 -19.65 24.58
N MET A 37 1.84 -18.97 23.91
CA MET A 37 2.13 -17.73 23.15
C MET A 37 2.55 -16.57 24.07
N ASN A 38 1.92 -16.42 25.23
CA ASN A 38 2.31 -15.41 26.22
C ASN A 38 3.71 -15.68 26.78
N ARG A 39 4.02 -16.94 27.08
CA ARG A 39 5.36 -17.33 27.55
C ARG A 39 6.45 -17.10 26.50
N LEU A 40 6.13 -17.26 25.21
CA LEU A 40 7.03 -16.92 24.10
C LEU A 40 7.29 -15.40 23.96
N LYS A 41 6.34 -14.58 24.42
CA LYS A 41 6.46 -13.11 24.41
C LYS A 41 7.38 -12.59 25.51
N GLU A 42 7.44 -13.28 26.65
CA GLU A 42 8.27 -12.92 27.81
C GLU A 42 9.75 -13.36 27.67
N VAL A 43 10.10 -14.01 26.56
CA VAL A 43 11.47 -14.47 26.30
C VAL A 43 12.39 -13.27 26.04
N PRO A 44 13.64 -13.26 26.55
CA PRO A 44 14.60 -12.20 26.26
C PRO A 44 14.75 -11.96 24.76
N GLU A 45 14.72 -10.68 24.37
CA GLU A 45 14.78 -10.25 22.97
C GLU A 45 16.00 -10.83 22.22
N SER A 46 17.16 -10.90 22.86
CA SER A 46 18.38 -11.47 22.29
C SER A 46 18.22 -12.94 21.91
N LEU A 47 17.53 -13.73 22.74
CA LEU A 47 17.26 -15.14 22.46
C LEU A 47 16.16 -15.28 21.40
N ALA A 48 15.11 -14.48 21.47
CA ALA A 48 14.06 -14.48 20.46
C ALA A 48 14.64 -14.16 19.07
N LEU A 49 15.51 -13.15 18.97
CA LEU A 49 16.22 -12.77 17.75
C LEU A 49 17.09 -13.90 17.19
N ASP A 50 17.93 -14.50 18.03
CA ASP A 50 18.78 -15.63 17.62
C ASP A 50 17.94 -16.77 17.03
N VAL A 51 16.86 -17.15 17.70
CA VAL A 51 16.01 -18.25 17.26
C VAL A 51 15.23 -17.91 15.99
N LEU A 52 14.71 -16.68 15.87
CA LEU A 52 13.96 -16.21 14.70
C LEU A 52 14.84 -16.09 13.45
N LEU A 53 16.08 -15.62 13.60
CA LEU A 53 17.02 -15.50 12.47
C LEU A 53 17.56 -16.86 12.01
N THR A 54 17.64 -17.83 12.92
CA THR A 54 18.20 -19.16 12.61
C THR A 54 17.14 -20.20 12.23
N THR A 55 15.85 -19.94 12.46
CA THR A 55 14.76 -20.89 12.22
C THR A 55 13.68 -20.29 11.32
N SER A 56 13.84 -20.49 10.01
CA SER A 56 12.97 -19.91 8.96
C SER A 56 11.50 -20.34 9.04
N SER A 57 11.20 -21.50 9.63
CA SER A 57 9.85 -22.07 9.67
C SER A 57 8.93 -21.45 10.74
N LEU A 58 9.45 -20.67 11.69
CA LEU A 58 8.65 -20.11 12.79
C LEU A 58 7.67 -19.03 12.31
N GLY A 59 8.15 -18.13 11.45
CA GLY A 59 7.35 -17.03 10.90
C GLY A 59 6.19 -17.53 10.03
N GLU A 60 6.44 -18.51 9.15
CA GLU A 60 5.42 -19.08 8.28
C GLU A 60 4.34 -19.83 9.07
N ASN A 61 4.75 -20.65 10.04
CA ASN A 61 3.82 -21.40 10.88
C ASN A 61 2.90 -20.48 11.70
N LEU A 62 3.44 -19.40 12.27
CA LEU A 62 2.66 -18.45 13.05
C LEU A 62 1.74 -17.60 12.15
N THR A 63 2.20 -17.24 10.95
CA THR A 63 1.38 -16.51 9.96
C THR A 63 0.17 -17.33 9.54
N ARG A 64 0.34 -18.63 9.30
CA ARG A 64 -0.78 -19.54 8.97
C ARG A 64 -1.84 -19.57 10.07
N VAL A 65 -1.43 -19.61 11.34
CA VAL A 65 -2.37 -19.55 12.49
C VAL A 65 -3.13 -18.22 12.52
N CYS A 66 -2.49 -17.09 12.20
CA CYS A 66 -3.14 -15.78 12.16
C CYS A 66 -4.27 -15.68 11.11
N VAL A 67 -4.09 -16.37 9.97
CA VAL A 67 -4.99 -16.27 8.80
C VAL A 67 -6.09 -17.33 8.85
N GLU A 68 -5.76 -18.58 9.21
CA GLU A 68 -6.63 -19.74 8.96
C GLU A 68 -7.39 -20.24 10.20
N HIS A 69 -7.01 -19.82 11.41
CA HIS A 69 -7.55 -20.43 12.62
C HIS A 69 -9.03 -20.03 12.90
N ARG A 70 -9.88 -20.97 13.32
CA ARG A 70 -11.32 -20.70 13.53
C ARG A 70 -11.63 -19.89 14.79
N ASN A 71 -10.78 -20.00 15.81
CA ASN A 71 -10.93 -19.28 17.08
C ASN A 71 -10.33 -17.84 16.97
N PRO A 72 -11.10 -16.78 17.29
CA PRO A 72 -10.65 -15.39 17.17
C PRO A 72 -9.60 -14.98 18.20
N GLN A 73 -9.60 -15.57 19.39
CA GLN A 73 -8.62 -15.31 20.44
C GLN A 73 -7.23 -15.81 20.02
N ILE A 74 -7.15 -17.06 19.56
CA ILE A 74 -5.89 -17.63 19.03
C ILE A 74 -5.34 -16.79 17.87
N ARG A 75 -6.21 -16.28 16.99
CA ARG A 75 -5.78 -15.39 15.91
C ARG A 75 -5.23 -14.06 16.44
N SER A 76 -5.86 -13.48 17.45
CA SER A 76 -5.43 -12.23 18.07
C SER A 76 -4.09 -12.38 18.78
N ASP A 77 -3.94 -13.43 19.59
CA ASP A 77 -2.70 -13.69 20.33
C ASP A 77 -1.55 -14.07 19.40
N ALA A 78 -1.80 -14.85 18.34
CA ALA A 78 -0.81 -15.15 17.32
C ALA A 78 -0.33 -13.88 16.59
N LYS A 79 -1.25 -12.95 16.26
CA LYS A 79 -0.89 -11.66 15.65
C LYS A 79 -0.06 -10.80 16.60
N ASN A 80 -0.41 -10.77 17.88
CA ASN A 80 0.34 -10.02 18.90
C ASN A 80 1.77 -10.55 19.07
N LEU A 81 1.92 -11.88 19.08
CA LEU A 81 3.22 -12.53 19.14
C LEU A 81 4.04 -12.24 17.88
N LEU A 82 3.43 -12.36 16.69
CA LEU A 82 4.09 -12.07 15.41
C LEU A 82 4.56 -10.61 15.34
N ASN A 83 3.72 -9.65 15.73
CA ASN A 83 4.09 -8.23 15.77
C ASN A 83 5.23 -7.96 16.76
N THR A 84 5.23 -8.64 17.90
CA THR A 84 6.31 -8.54 18.89
C THR A 84 7.64 -9.02 18.30
N TRP A 85 7.62 -10.13 17.56
CA TRP A 85 8.80 -10.66 16.88
C TRP A 85 9.24 -9.80 15.69
N MET A 86 8.30 -9.26 14.92
CA MET A 86 8.60 -8.29 13.86
C MET A 86 9.26 -7.03 14.43
N ARG A 87 8.83 -6.57 15.60
CA ARG A 87 9.48 -5.45 16.30
C ARG A 87 10.91 -5.79 16.71
N TYR A 88 11.20 -7.03 17.11
CA TYR A 88 12.59 -7.42 17.39
C TYR A 88 13.43 -7.44 16.11
N LEU A 89 12.94 -8.10 15.06
CA LEU A 89 13.68 -8.29 13.80
C LEU A 89 13.93 -6.99 13.03
N TYR A 90 12.98 -6.05 13.08
CA TYR A 90 12.98 -4.85 12.24
C TYR A 90 12.92 -3.53 13.02
N GLY A 91 12.63 -3.56 14.32
CA GLY A 91 12.37 -2.38 15.15
C GLY A 91 13.60 -1.75 15.78
N SER A 92 14.70 -1.63 15.02
CA SER A 92 15.83 -0.82 15.47
C SER A 92 15.47 0.67 15.51
N ARG A 93 15.02 1.17 16.67
CA ARG A 93 15.43 2.47 17.22
C ARG A 93 15.12 2.61 18.73
N PRO A 94 16.01 3.21 19.55
CA PRO A 94 15.86 3.26 21.00
C PRO A 94 14.86 4.35 21.47
N LYS A 95 14.12 4.03 22.55
CA LYS A 95 13.14 4.83 23.33
C LYS A 95 13.29 6.35 23.26
N ARG A 96 12.23 7.10 22.87
CA ARG A 96 12.12 8.57 23.08
C ARG A 96 10.69 9.08 23.38
N SER A 97 10.69 10.32 23.86
CA SER A 97 9.78 11.06 24.76
C SER A 97 8.41 11.46 24.17
N ARG A 98 7.47 11.84 25.06
CA ARG A 98 6.08 12.36 24.85
C ARG A 98 5.88 13.39 23.73
N ARG A 99 6.94 13.91 23.11
CA ARG A 99 6.85 14.76 21.92
C ARG A 99 6.52 13.97 20.64
N ASP A 100 6.65 12.64 20.66
CA ASP A 100 6.42 11.74 19.52
C ASP A 100 4.98 11.16 19.43
N GLU A 101 4.14 11.27 20.47
CA GLU A 101 2.72 10.82 20.42
C GLU A 101 1.90 11.59 19.35
N VAL A 102 2.30 12.83 19.03
CA VAL A 102 1.67 13.64 17.97
C VAL A 102 2.12 13.22 16.55
N ARG A 103 3.22 12.46 16.44
CA ARG A 103 3.69 11.83 15.18
C ARG A 103 3.13 10.41 15.01
N ASP A 104 2.82 9.71 16.08
CA ASP A 104 2.28 8.34 16.08
C ASP A 104 0.94 8.22 15.31
N ARG A 105 0.05 9.23 15.42
CA ARG A 105 -1.17 9.30 14.58
C ARG A 105 -0.90 9.51 13.07
N ARG A 106 0.33 9.83 12.68
CA ARG A 106 0.76 9.93 11.27
C ARG A 106 1.44 8.63 10.82
N ASP A 107 2.22 8.00 11.69
CA ASP A 107 2.95 6.75 11.38
C ASP A 107 2.04 5.51 11.28
N ASP A 108 0.99 5.40 12.11
CA ASP A 108 -0.03 4.34 11.96
C ASP A 108 -0.86 4.50 10.67
N ARG A 109 -0.98 5.75 10.21
CA ARG A 109 -1.55 6.08 8.89
C ARG A 109 -0.60 5.66 7.77
N ASP A 110 0.70 5.96 7.91
CA ASP A 110 1.74 5.59 6.94
C ASP A 110 1.94 4.06 6.82
N GLN A 111 1.87 3.28 7.91
CA GLN A 111 2.00 1.82 7.85
C GLN A 111 0.76 1.14 7.22
N ASN A 112 -0.45 1.69 7.42
CA ASN A 112 -1.63 1.24 6.69
C ASN A 112 -1.63 1.70 5.22
N LEU A 113 -1.10 2.91 4.93
CA LEU A 113 -0.90 3.41 3.57
C LEU A 113 0.05 2.47 2.81
N VAL A 114 1.23 2.17 3.37
CA VAL A 114 2.24 1.29 2.76
C VAL A 114 1.67 -0.10 2.44
N LYS A 115 0.78 -0.63 3.28
CA LYS A 115 0.10 -1.91 3.06
C LYS A 115 -1.02 -1.84 2.00
N MET A 116 -1.66 -0.70 1.81
CA MET A 116 -2.67 -0.45 0.77
C MET A 116 -2.04 -0.10 -0.59
N MET A 117 -0.81 0.42 -0.56
CA MET A 117 -0.08 0.95 -1.72
C MET A 117 0.80 -0.06 -2.44
N SER A 118 1.30 -1.10 -1.75
CA SER A 118 2.14 -2.12 -2.38
C SER A 118 1.32 -3.27 -2.96
N THR A 119 1.53 -3.54 -4.24
CA THR A 119 0.94 -4.65 -5.00
C THR A 119 1.74 -5.94 -4.89
N GLY A 120 2.94 -5.88 -4.32
CA GLY A 120 3.95 -6.94 -4.42
C GLY A 120 4.73 -6.95 -5.74
N ASP A 121 4.37 -6.09 -6.71
CA ASP A 121 5.13 -5.86 -7.95
C ASP A 121 5.85 -4.50 -7.87
N SER A 122 7.18 -4.54 -7.77
CA SER A 122 8.04 -3.35 -7.69
C SER A 122 7.81 -2.36 -8.84
N LYS A 123 7.39 -2.83 -10.03
CA LYS A 123 7.13 -1.96 -11.19
C LYS A 123 5.80 -1.22 -11.04
N ARG A 124 4.75 -1.92 -10.59
CA ARG A 124 3.44 -1.32 -10.30
C ARG A 124 3.54 -0.33 -9.16
N ASP A 125 4.29 -0.68 -8.12
CA ASP A 125 4.54 0.19 -6.97
C ASP A 125 5.29 1.46 -7.42
N LYS A 126 6.23 1.35 -8.37
CA LYS A 126 6.91 2.52 -8.94
C LYS A 126 5.98 3.42 -9.74
N VAL A 127 5.03 2.85 -10.48
CA VAL A 127 3.99 3.63 -11.19
C VAL A 127 3.12 4.39 -10.18
N ARG A 128 2.68 3.74 -9.10
CA ARG A 128 1.91 4.37 -8.01
C ARG A 128 2.66 5.52 -7.36
N GLU A 129 3.96 5.34 -7.08
CA GLU A 129 4.82 6.38 -6.52
C GLU A 129 4.93 7.60 -7.45
N ILE A 130 5.12 7.40 -8.76
CA ILE A 130 5.20 8.49 -9.74
C ILE A 130 3.87 9.24 -9.83
N LEU A 131 2.75 8.52 -9.85
CA LEU A 131 1.41 9.10 -9.85
C LEU A 131 1.17 9.92 -8.59
N GLN A 132 1.42 9.36 -7.41
CA GLN A 132 1.24 10.05 -6.14
C GLN A 132 2.10 11.31 -6.06
N LYS A 133 3.38 11.23 -6.44
CA LYS A 133 4.30 12.38 -6.43
C LYS A 133 3.84 13.49 -7.37
N SER A 134 3.14 13.14 -8.45
CA SER A 134 2.59 14.12 -9.36
C SER A 134 1.31 14.75 -8.78
N LEU A 135 0.41 13.94 -8.22
CA LEU A 135 -0.86 14.40 -7.64
C LEU A 135 -0.69 15.21 -6.34
N SER A 136 0.36 14.95 -5.55
CA SER A 136 0.62 15.69 -4.32
C SER A 136 0.96 17.17 -4.55
N LYS A 137 1.46 17.52 -5.74
CA LYS A 137 1.75 18.91 -6.13
C LYS A 137 0.51 19.78 -6.27
N VAL A 138 -0.67 19.18 -6.44
CA VAL A 138 -1.93 19.90 -6.66
C VAL A 138 -2.28 20.79 -5.45
N ALA A 139 -1.84 20.43 -4.25
CA ALA A 139 -2.10 21.22 -3.04
C ALA A 139 -1.47 22.63 -3.08
N ASP A 140 -0.39 22.81 -3.84
CA ASP A 140 0.34 24.08 -3.98
C ASP A 140 -0.11 24.89 -5.20
N GLU A 141 -0.79 24.26 -6.15
CA GLU A 141 -1.13 24.83 -7.47
C GLU A 141 -2.57 25.37 -7.55
N VAL A 142 -3.42 25.08 -6.55
CA VAL A 142 -4.86 25.34 -6.59
C VAL A 142 -5.27 26.53 -5.71
N HIS A 143 -6.23 27.33 -6.19
CA HIS A 143 -6.83 28.45 -5.47
C HIS A 143 -7.44 28.03 -4.12
N VAL A 144 -7.42 28.96 -3.16
CA VAL A 144 -7.80 28.75 -1.75
C VAL A 144 -9.17 28.08 -1.56
N GLU A 145 -10.15 28.37 -2.42
CA GLU A 145 -11.51 27.80 -2.33
C GLU A 145 -11.56 26.31 -2.71
N MET A 146 -10.76 25.89 -3.69
CA MET A 146 -10.68 24.49 -4.14
C MET A 146 -9.69 23.67 -3.31
N LYS A 147 -8.82 24.34 -2.55
CA LYS A 147 -7.81 23.70 -1.70
C LYS A 147 -8.43 22.75 -0.69
N LYS A 148 -9.59 23.08 -0.08
CA LYS A 148 -10.29 22.18 0.86
C LYS A 148 -10.65 20.84 0.21
N ARG A 149 -11.36 20.87 -0.93
CA ARG A 149 -11.74 19.66 -1.69
C ARG A 149 -10.54 18.83 -2.13
N VAL A 150 -9.44 19.49 -2.52
CA VAL A 150 -8.19 18.84 -2.93
C VAL A 150 -7.45 18.22 -1.74
N THR A 151 -7.48 18.85 -0.57
CA THR A 151 -6.81 18.39 0.65
C THR A 151 -7.55 17.24 1.32
N ASP A 152 -8.87 17.16 1.12
CA ASP A 152 -9.71 16.04 1.57
C ASP A 152 -9.48 14.77 0.74
N CYS A 153 -8.91 14.88 -0.47
CA CYS A 153 -8.56 13.74 -1.32
C CYS A 153 -7.20 13.16 -0.92
N ASP A 154 -7.15 11.86 -0.64
CA ASP A 154 -5.87 11.16 -0.48
C ASP A 154 -5.23 10.91 -1.85
N SER A 155 -4.05 11.52 -2.07
CA SER A 155 -3.29 11.37 -3.30
C SER A 155 -2.87 9.92 -3.55
N TRP A 156 -2.71 9.11 -2.50
CA TRP A 156 -2.38 7.69 -2.63
C TRP A 156 -3.56 6.84 -3.10
N ASP A 157 -4.75 7.05 -2.55
CA ASP A 157 -5.95 6.30 -2.96
C ASP A 157 -6.25 6.52 -4.45
N VAL A 158 -6.14 7.77 -4.90
CA VAL A 158 -6.31 8.11 -6.32
C VAL A 158 -5.19 7.48 -7.17
N ALA A 159 -3.93 7.53 -6.74
CA ALA A 159 -2.83 6.91 -7.46
C ALA A 159 -3.00 5.38 -7.59
N VAL A 160 -3.47 4.71 -6.52
CA VAL A 160 -3.78 3.27 -6.53
C VAL A 160 -4.93 2.96 -7.48
N SER A 161 -6.00 3.75 -7.46
CA SER A 161 -7.15 3.59 -8.35
C SER A 161 -6.77 3.77 -9.82
N VAL A 162 -6.03 4.83 -10.13
CA VAL A 162 -5.56 5.12 -11.50
C VAL A 162 -4.61 4.03 -11.98
N GLU A 163 -3.64 3.62 -11.16
CA GLU A 163 -2.72 2.56 -11.55
C GLU A 163 -3.42 1.21 -11.77
N SER A 164 -4.40 0.89 -10.94
CA SER A 164 -5.17 -0.36 -11.09
C SER A 164 -5.94 -0.37 -12.41
N ALA A 165 -6.60 0.74 -12.77
CA ALA A 165 -7.26 0.88 -14.07
C ALA A 165 -6.26 0.76 -15.24
N MET A 166 -5.08 1.39 -15.11
CA MET A 166 -4.01 1.27 -16.10
C MET A 166 -3.58 -0.18 -16.29
N PHE A 167 -3.33 -0.91 -15.20
CA PHE A 167 -2.90 -2.31 -15.25
C PHE A 167 -3.97 -3.22 -15.83
N GLU A 168 -5.24 -3.05 -15.47
CA GLU A 168 -6.35 -3.86 -16.00
C GLU A 168 -6.50 -3.75 -17.52
N LYS A 169 -6.23 -2.57 -18.10
CA LYS A 169 -6.50 -2.33 -19.53
C LYS A 169 -5.26 -2.33 -20.41
N LEU A 170 -4.09 -2.00 -19.86
CA LEU A 170 -2.82 -1.98 -20.59
C LEU A 170 -1.94 -3.19 -20.24
N GLY A 171 -2.20 -3.87 -19.13
CA GLY A 171 -1.37 -4.97 -18.63
C GLY A 171 -0.09 -4.48 -17.97
N CYS A 172 0.93 -5.34 -17.94
CA CYS A 172 2.21 -5.03 -17.30
C CYS A 172 2.87 -3.77 -17.86
N PHE A 173 3.58 -3.00 -17.04
CA PHE A 173 4.30 -1.79 -17.47
C PHE A 173 5.39 -2.05 -18.54
N GLU A 174 5.77 -3.31 -18.75
CA GLU A 174 6.78 -3.73 -19.74
C GLU A 174 6.16 -4.26 -21.03
N GLY A 175 6.86 -4.03 -22.14
CA GLY A 175 6.44 -4.50 -23.46
C GLY A 175 5.78 -3.41 -24.32
N PRO A 176 4.90 -3.80 -25.25
CA PRO A 176 4.29 -2.89 -26.25
C PRO A 176 3.50 -1.71 -25.66
N GLN A 177 2.98 -1.86 -24.45
CA GLN A 177 2.17 -0.86 -23.73
C GLN A 177 2.99 0.24 -23.04
N LYS A 178 4.31 0.05 -22.88
CA LYS A 178 5.23 0.99 -22.21
C LYS A 178 5.18 2.43 -22.74
N PRO A 179 5.07 2.70 -24.06
CA PRO A 179 4.94 4.06 -24.58
C PRO A 179 3.66 4.76 -24.10
N LYS A 180 2.55 4.02 -23.95
CA LYS A 180 1.27 4.58 -23.49
C LYS A 180 1.32 4.90 -22.00
N TYR A 181 1.91 4.02 -21.19
CA TYR A 181 2.23 4.30 -19.78
C TYR A 181 3.07 5.57 -19.61
N ARG A 182 4.17 5.69 -20.37
CA ARG A 182 5.05 6.87 -20.32
C ARG A 182 4.29 8.15 -20.69
N SER A 183 3.45 8.10 -21.72
CA SER A 183 2.67 9.26 -22.14
C SER A 183 1.72 9.74 -21.04
N ILE A 184 1.02 8.82 -20.36
CA ILE A 184 0.07 9.15 -19.29
C ILE A 184 0.81 9.73 -18.09
N LEU A 185 1.89 9.07 -17.65
CA LEU A 185 2.70 9.55 -16.52
C LEU A 185 3.35 10.91 -16.81
N PHE A 186 3.80 11.12 -18.05
CA PHE A 186 4.37 12.40 -18.48
C PHE A 186 3.33 13.52 -18.44
N ASN A 187 2.13 13.30 -18.99
CA ASN A 187 1.09 14.33 -19.01
C ASN A 187 0.60 14.69 -17.60
N ILE A 188 0.45 13.71 -16.70
CA ILE A 188 0.09 13.98 -15.29
C ILE A 188 1.23 14.70 -14.56
N GLY A 189 2.47 14.32 -14.84
CA GLY A 189 3.67 14.92 -14.23
C GLY A 189 4.06 16.29 -14.78
N ASP A 190 3.45 16.77 -15.87
CA ASP A 190 3.82 18.02 -16.53
C ASP A 190 3.43 19.23 -15.70
N SER A 191 4.41 19.94 -15.13
CA SER A 191 4.20 21.13 -14.31
C SER A 191 3.31 22.19 -14.99
N ASN A 192 3.31 22.27 -16.33
CA ASN A 192 2.51 23.22 -17.09
C ASN A 192 1.03 22.83 -17.24
N ASN A 193 0.62 21.68 -16.70
CA ASN A 193 -0.76 21.20 -16.72
C ASN A 193 -1.32 20.89 -15.33
N PRO A 194 -1.48 21.90 -14.46
CA PRO A 194 -2.04 21.72 -13.12
C PRO A 194 -3.52 21.31 -13.16
N ASP A 195 -4.27 21.73 -14.19
CA ASP A 195 -5.69 21.43 -14.30
C ASP A 195 -5.96 19.93 -14.56
N LEU A 196 -5.16 19.28 -15.41
CA LEU A 196 -5.27 17.82 -15.58
C LEU A 196 -5.03 17.08 -14.26
N ARG A 197 -3.98 17.45 -13.52
CA ARG A 197 -3.71 16.84 -12.21
C ARG A 197 -4.87 17.06 -11.23
N ARG A 198 -5.38 18.29 -11.15
CA ARG A 198 -6.53 18.63 -10.30
C ARG A 198 -7.75 17.78 -10.64
N LYS A 199 -8.07 17.66 -11.93
CA LYS A 199 -9.21 16.86 -12.43
C LYS A 199 -9.08 15.38 -12.10
N VAL A 200 -7.86 14.83 -12.19
CA VAL A 200 -7.60 13.43 -11.81
C VAL A 200 -7.74 13.25 -10.28
N LEU A 201 -7.15 14.15 -9.49
CA LEU A 201 -7.21 14.07 -8.01
C LEU A 201 -8.62 14.23 -7.46
N THR A 202 -9.43 15.12 -8.06
CA THR A 202 -10.83 15.36 -7.66
C THR A 202 -11.81 14.34 -8.22
N GLY A 203 -11.36 13.41 -9.07
CA GLY A 203 -12.19 12.37 -9.68
C GLY A 203 -13.03 12.82 -10.88
N GLU A 204 -12.88 14.07 -11.36
CA GLU A 204 -13.51 14.54 -12.61
C GLU A 204 -13.01 13.72 -13.82
N ILE A 205 -11.76 13.26 -13.77
CA ILE A 205 -11.18 12.29 -14.72
C ILE A 205 -10.79 11.04 -13.95
N ASN A 206 -11.53 9.95 -14.17
CA ASN A 206 -11.21 8.66 -13.58
C ASN A 206 -10.11 7.91 -14.38
N GLY A 207 -9.55 6.86 -13.77
CA GLY A 207 -8.49 6.06 -14.38
C GLY A 207 -8.90 5.43 -15.72
N GLU A 208 -10.17 5.01 -15.85
CA GLU A 208 -10.68 4.45 -17.11
C GLU A 208 -10.71 5.48 -18.24
N ARG A 209 -11.26 6.67 -17.97
CA ARG A 209 -11.34 7.77 -18.92
C ARG A 209 -9.95 8.18 -19.36
N LEU A 210 -9.02 8.28 -18.41
CA LEU A 210 -7.63 8.64 -18.67
C LEU A 210 -6.97 7.73 -19.72
N MET A 211 -7.33 6.46 -19.85
CA MET A 211 -6.72 5.59 -20.86
C MET A 211 -7.36 5.68 -22.24
N THR A 212 -8.59 6.19 -22.31
CA THR A 212 -9.33 6.42 -23.56
C THR A 212 -9.07 7.80 -24.15
N MET A 213 -8.62 8.75 -23.32
CA MET A 213 -8.26 10.09 -23.77
C MET A 213 -7.09 10.04 -24.76
N LYS A 214 -7.14 10.92 -25.76
CA LYS A 214 -6.04 11.07 -26.72
C LYS A 214 -4.93 11.92 -26.12
N ARG A 215 -3.71 11.80 -26.68
CA ARG A 215 -2.53 12.53 -26.18
C ARG A 215 -2.76 14.04 -26.22
N GLU A 216 -3.48 14.49 -27.25
CA GLU A 216 -3.88 15.87 -27.48
C GLU A 216 -4.83 16.39 -26.40
N GLU A 217 -5.80 15.57 -25.98
CA GLU A 217 -6.81 15.91 -24.97
C GLU A 217 -6.24 15.95 -23.54
N MET A 218 -5.05 15.38 -23.33
CA MET A 218 -4.32 15.42 -22.07
C MET A 218 -3.33 16.60 -21.99
N GLY A 219 -3.15 17.37 -23.07
CA GLY A 219 -2.28 18.54 -23.06
C GLY A 219 -2.86 19.66 -22.19
N SER A 220 -2.06 20.68 -21.89
CA SER A 220 -2.60 21.91 -21.27
C SER A 220 -3.62 22.58 -22.20
N ASP A 221 -4.52 23.40 -21.65
CA ASP A 221 -5.55 24.09 -22.43
C ASP A 221 -5.00 24.87 -23.63
N LYS A 222 -3.79 25.44 -23.48
CA LYS A 222 -3.08 26.12 -24.57
C LYS A 222 -2.74 25.15 -25.70
N ILE A 223 -2.12 24.02 -25.37
CA ILE A 223 -1.75 22.98 -26.35
C ILE A 223 -3.00 22.38 -27.00
N GLN A 224 -4.07 22.14 -26.22
CA GLN A 224 -5.33 21.64 -26.76
C GLN A 224 -5.93 22.59 -27.82
N LYS A 225 -5.94 23.90 -27.53
CA LYS A 225 -6.44 24.93 -28.46
C LYS A 225 -5.58 25.01 -29.73
N GLU A 226 -4.26 24.99 -29.58
CA GLU A 226 -3.33 25.01 -30.73
C GLU A 226 -3.51 23.80 -31.64
N VAL A 227 -3.58 22.59 -31.06
CA VAL A 227 -3.82 21.37 -31.82
C VAL A 227 -5.18 21.38 -32.52
N LYS A 228 -6.23 21.89 -31.86
CA LYS A 228 -7.56 22.03 -32.46
C LYS A 228 -7.52 22.99 -33.66
N ALA A 229 -6.88 24.15 -33.53
CA ALA A 229 -6.74 25.12 -34.61
C ALA A 229 -5.95 24.56 -35.80
N ILE A 230 -4.90 23.78 -35.57
CA ILE A 230 -4.13 23.11 -36.64
C ILE A 230 -5.02 22.07 -37.36
N LYS A 231 -5.79 21.27 -36.62
CA LYS A 231 -6.71 20.27 -37.21
C LYS A 231 -7.81 20.92 -38.03
N GLU A 232 -8.40 22.02 -37.56
CA GLU A 232 -9.42 22.78 -38.29
C GLU A 232 -8.85 23.39 -39.58
N LYS A 233 -7.64 23.98 -39.52
CA LYS A 233 -6.96 24.50 -40.72
C LYS A 233 -6.64 23.39 -41.73
N ALA A 234 -6.16 22.24 -41.25
CA ALA A 234 -5.86 21.10 -42.11
C ALA A 234 -7.13 20.49 -42.75
N ALA A 235 -8.27 20.51 -42.03
CA ALA A 235 -9.55 20.07 -42.58
C ALA A 235 -10.04 21.03 -43.68
N ARG A 236 -10.00 22.34 -43.45
CA ARG A 236 -10.36 23.35 -44.47
C ARG A 236 -9.51 23.23 -45.73
N TYR A 237 -8.20 23.06 -45.59
CA TYR A 237 -7.30 22.89 -46.74
C TYR A 237 -7.61 21.65 -47.60
N LYS A 238 -8.16 20.58 -47.00
CA LYS A 238 -8.60 19.37 -47.70
C LYS A 238 -9.99 19.50 -48.33
N GLU A 239 -10.80 20.45 -47.89
CA GLU A 239 -12.09 20.76 -48.52
C GLU A 239 -11.91 21.74 -49.69
N GLU A 240 -10.86 22.56 -49.65
CA GLU A 240 -10.51 23.56 -50.66
C GLU A 240 -9.64 23.00 -51.81
N ASN A 241 -9.07 21.80 -51.69
CA ASN A 241 -8.27 21.10 -52.71
C ASN A 241 -8.74 19.66 -52.93
#